data_AF-A0A8B6DAT3-F1
#
_entry.id   AF-A0A8B6DAT3-F1
#
_cell.length_a   1.000
_cell.length_b   1.000
_cell.length_c   1.000
_cell.angle_alpha   90.00
_cell.angle_beta   90.00
_cell.angle_gamma   90.00
#
_symmetry.space_group_name_H-M   'P 1'
#
loop_
_entity.id
_entity.type
_entity.pdbx_description
1 polymer ?
#
loop_
_entity_poly.entity_id
_entity_poly.type
_entity_poly.pdbx_seq_one_letter_code
_entity_poly.pdbx_strand_id
1 'polypeptide(L)'
;MAMCRYITVIILSTVFVYIRAADITIFYQILEEQEPPLYLGNVAGSSNLASIATGDEFANMRYSFLKTVGTYFTINENNGALSTNSKLDRETICPFQKSCVLQLRIGASSGTFFQPINVNVTLKDVNDNKPEFSESSIVLNIPEDADINTTYPVIGAVDKDMGDSNSLLTYELLPDSGTFGLKFDDSLSGNIEVSILLKQTVDREVLSRYQVYLVAKDGGTPQRSSMLTINISVTDINDNKPIFSRKQYDITVPEDISVPNKILNITAVDHDA
;
A
#
# COMPACT_ATOMS: atom_id res chain seq x y z
N MET A 1 81.78 46.10 20.51
CA MET A 1 81.25 45.30 21.62
C MET A 1 79.83 45.81 21.91
N ALA A 2 78.82 45.14 21.36
CA ALA A 2 77.41 45.37 21.68
C ALA A 2 76.67 44.06 21.41
N MET A 3 76.19 43.41 22.47
CA MET A 3 75.50 42.13 22.42
C MET A 3 74.11 42.29 21.79
N CYS A 4 73.81 41.47 20.78
CA CYS A 4 72.46 41.29 20.26
C CYS A 4 71.76 40.23 21.12
N ARG A 5 70.76 40.63 21.92
CA ARG A 5 69.92 39.71 22.71
C ARG A 5 68.70 39.31 21.88
N TYR A 6 68.58 38.01 21.58
CA TYR A 6 67.37 37.43 21.02
C TYR A 6 66.26 37.41 22.09
N ILE A 7 65.13 38.06 21.82
CA ILE A 7 63.91 37.92 22.59
C ILE A 7 63.10 36.80 21.94
N THR A 8 63.05 35.65 22.60
CA THR A 8 62.18 34.53 22.22
C THR A 8 60.75 34.87 22.62
N VAL A 9 59.90 35.16 21.64
CA VAL A 9 58.46 35.34 21.86
C VAL A 9 57.81 33.96 21.92
N ILE A 10 57.36 33.54 23.09
CA ILE A 10 56.55 32.33 23.27
C ILE A 10 55.10 32.69 22.93
N ILE A 11 54.63 32.27 21.76
CA ILE A 11 53.22 32.34 21.39
C ILE A 11 52.51 31.19 22.11
N LEU A 12 51.76 31.49 23.18
CA LEU A 12 50.79 30.55 23.75
C LEU A 12 49.62 30.43 22.76
N SER A 13 49.61 29.40 21.93
CA SER A 13 48.40 28.99 21.22
C SER A 13 47.50 28.21 22.19
N THR A 14 46.45 28.87 22.69
CA THR A 14 45.36 28.16 23.36
C THR A 14 44.62 27.33 22.32
N VAL A 15 44.94 26.04 22.24
CA VAL A 15 44.15 25.07 21.48
C VAL A 15 42.88 24.81 22.29
N PHE A 16 41.77 25.41 21.88
CA PHE A 16 40.45 24.99 22.36
C PHE A 16 40.13 23.63 21.73
N VAL A 17 40.37 22.55 22.46
CA VAL A 17 39.82 21.24 22.14
C VAL A 17 38.33 21.30 22.47
N TYR A 18 37.50 21.56 21.46
CA TYR A 18 36.06 21.30 21.57
C TYR A 18 35.86 19.79 21.59
N ILE A 19 35.78 19.22 22.79
CA ILE A 19 35.23 17.87 22.95
C ILE A 19 33.75 18.00 22.54
N ARG A 20 33.41 17.53 21.34
CA ARG A 20 32.02 17.30 20.97
C ARG A 20 31.47 16.30 21.99
N ALA A 21 30.57 16.74 22.87
CA ALA A 21 29.82 15.82 23.70
C ALA A 21 29.17 14.78 22.78
N ALA A 22 29.28 13.49 23.13
CA ALA A 22 28.69 12.43 22.33
C ALA A 22 27.18 12.71 22.15
N ASP A 23 26.68 12.55 20.93
CA ASP A 23 25.26 12.75 20.65
C ASP A 23 24.45 11.64 21.35
N ILE A 24 23.68 12.01 22.36
CA ILE A 24 22.77 11.08 23.06
C ILE A 24 21.61 10.77 22.13
N THR A 25 21.33 9.48 21.90
CA THR A 25 20.18 9.05 21.07
C THR A 25 19.25 8.15 21.86
N ILE A 26 17.96 8.50 21.90
CA ILE A 26 16.89 7.73 22.55
C ILE A 26 15.94 7.21 21.48
N PHE A 27 15.41 6.00 21.70
CA PHE A 27 14.45 5.38 20.81
C PHE A 27 13.13 5.14 21.54
N TYR A 28 12.04 5.62 20.96
CA TYR A 28 10.69 5.30 21.38
C TYR A 28 9.95 4.60 20.24
N GLN A 29 8.94 3.81 20.61
CA GLN A 29 8.06 3.16 19.65
C GLN A 29 6.62 3.31 20.13
N ILE A 30 5.74 3.77 19.25
CA ILE A 30 4.31 3.93 19.52
C ILE A 30 3.51 3.38 18.35
N LEU A 31 2.30 2.90 18.62
CA LEU A 31 1.31 2.65 17.59
C LEU A 31 0.78 4.00 17.08
N GLU A 32 0.41 4.04 15.82
CA GLU A 32 -0.35 5.16 15.28
C GLU A 32 -1.81 5.19 15.78
N GLU A 33 -2.54 6.22 15.37
CA GLU A 33 -3.96 6.41 15.64
C GLU A 33 -4.36 6.42 17.13
N GLN A 34 -3.38 6.60 18.03
CA GLN A 34 -3.63 6.74 19.46
C GLN A 34 -4.11 8.14 19.83
N GLU A 35 -5.08 8.22 20.73
CA GLU A 35 -5.61 9.50 21.23
C GLU A 35 -4.55 10.28 22.03
N PRO A 36 -4.33 11.57 21.73
CA PRO A 36 -3.43 12.42 22.51
C PRO A 36 -4.08 12.88 23.84
N PRO A 37 -3.28 13.11 24.90
CA PRO A 37 -1.84 12.93 24.95
C PRO A 37 -1.45 11.48 25.28
N LEU A 38 -0.63 10.86 24.41
CA LEU A 38 0.01 9.58 24.68
C LEU A 38 1.41 9.86 25.26
N TYR A 39 1.68 9.34 26.45
CA TYR A 39 3.00 9.45 27.08
C TYR A 39 3.98 8.45 26.46
N LEU A 40 5.10 8.94 25.90
CA LEU A 40 6.13 8.11 25.26
C LEU A 40 7.20 7.66 26.27
N GLY A 41 7.60 8.57 27.15
CA GLY A 41 8.70 8.35 28.07
C GLY A 41 9.30 9.65 28.60
N ASN A 42 10.36 9.52 29.39
CA ASN A 42 11.04 10.65 30.02
C ASN A 42 12.46 10.79 29.47
N VAL A 43 12.69 11.87 28.72
CA VAL A 43 13.98 12.15 28.10
C VAL A 43 15.08 12.38 29.15
N ALA A 44 14.76 13.01 30.29
CA ALA A 44 15.72 13.22 31.38
C ALA A 44 16.24 11.89 31.95
N GLY A 45 15.35 10.93 32.18
CA GLY A 45 15.69 9.60 32.68
C GLY A 45 16.43 8.76 31.63
N SER A 46 16.00 8.80 30.38
CA SER A 46 16.54 7.95 29.31
C SER A 46 17.85 8.45 28.69
N SER A 47 18.27 9.69 28.97
CA SER A 47 19.49 10.29 28.42
C SER A 47 20.74 10.10 29.28
N ASN A 48 20.60 9.52 30.48
CA ASN A 48 21.69 9.40 31.46
C ASN A 48 22.37 10.74 31.78
N LEU A 49 21.65 11.87 31.66
CA LEU A 49 22.17 13.21 31.94
C LEU A 49 22.72 13.35 33.36
N ALA A 50 22.14 12.62 34.32
CA ALA A 50 22.58 12.61 35.71
C ALA A 50 24.03 12.14 35.89
N SER A 51 24.62 11.42 34.93
CA SER A 51 26.02 10.99 35.01
C SER A 51 27.01 11.99 34.41
N ILE A 52 26.53 13.01 33.70
CA ILE A 52 27.37 13.99 32.98
C ILE A 52 27.14 15.43 33.44
N ALA A 53 26.02 15.71 34.11
CA ALA A 53 25.73 16.99 34.74
C ALA A 53 26.00 16.91 36.25
N THR A 54 26.35 18.04 36.87
CA THR A 54 26.37 18.14 38.33
C THR A 54 24.95 18.05 38.92
N GLY A 55 24.83 17.77 40.22
CA GLY A 55 23.52 17.67 40.88
C GLY A 55 22.67 18.93 40.73
N ASP A 56 23.27 20.12 40.86
CA ASP A 56 22.58 21.40 40.71
C ASP A 56 22.19 21.69 39.26
N GLU A 57 23.03 21.31 38.29
CA GLU A 57 22.70 21.43 36.87
C GLU A 57 21.54 20.52 36.49
N PHE A 58 21.58 19.26 36.95
CA PHE A 58 20.51 18.29 36.68
C PHE A 58 19.18 18.73 37.33
N ALA A 59 19.21 19.23 38.56
CA ALA A 59 18.03 19.71 39.26
C ALA A 59 17.36 20.93 38.59
N ASN A 60 18.15 21.79 37.94
CA ASN A 60 17.68 22.99 37.26
C ASN A 60 17.54 22.81 35.73
N MET A 61 17.62 21.58 35.24
CA MET A 61 17.54 21.30 33.81
C MET A 61 16.16 21.66 33.26
N ARG A 62 16.15 22.24 32.05
CA ARG A 62 14.98 22.56 31.26
C ARG A 62 15.07 21.92 29.90
N TYR A 63 13.92 21.42 29.42
CA TYR A 63 13.83 20.63 28.20
C TYR A 63 12.99 21.35 27.15
N SER A 64 13.52 21.46 25.94
CA SER A 64 12.80 22.08 24.81
C SER A 64 13.22 21.48 23.48
N PHE A 65 12.36 21.57 22.47
CA PHE A 65 12.72 21.16 21.11
C PHE A 65 13.69 22.17 20.49
N LEU A 66 14.83 21.67 19.98
CA LEU A 66 15.84 22.47 19.28
C LEU A 66 15.49 22.72 17.81
N LYS A 67 14.65 21.86 17.24
CA LYS A 67 14.08 22.02 15.91
C LYS A 67 12.59 21.75 16.01
N THR A 68 11.78 22.62 15.43
CA THR A 68 10.34 22.40 15.31
C THR A 68 10.10 21.22 14.37
N VAL A 69 9.60 20.11 14.91
CA VAL A 69 9.22 18.92 14.13
C VAL A 69 7.72 18.75 14.29
N GLY A 70 6.96 19.47 13.46
CA GLY A 70 5.49 19.47 13.49
C GLY A 70 4.89 19.91 14.83
N THR A 71 3.57 19.82 14.94
CA THR A 71 2.80 20.00 16.18
C THR A 71 2.48 18.65 16.84
N TYR A 72 3.24 17.61 16.50
CA TYR A 72 2.95 16.22 16.83
C TYR A 72 3.28 15.84 18.27
N PHE A 73 4.29 16.49 18.86
CA PHE A 73 4.79 16.16 20.19
C PHE A 73 4.87 17.38 21.08
N THR A 74 4.69 17.15 22.38
CA THR A 74 4.96 18.11 23.45
C THR A 74 5.99 17.53 24.40
N ILE A 75 6.83 18.40 24.97
CA ILE A 75 7.74 18.03 26.04
C ILE A 75 7.46 18.92 27.26
N ASN A 76 7.36 18.30 28.43
CA ASN A 76 7.29 19.04 29.67
C ASN A 76 8.67 19.63 29.99
N GLU A 77 8.72 20.96 30.06
CA GLU A 77 9.96 21.72 30.23
C GLU A 77 10.69 21.39 31.53
N ASN A 78 9.96 21.05 32.59
CA ASN A 78 10.51 20.88 33.94
C ASN A 78 11.02 19.47 34.22
N ASN A 79 10.50 18.45 33.54
CA ASN A 79 10.83 17.05 33.85
C ASN A 79 11.20 16.20 32.64
N GLY A 80 11.14 16.74 31.42
CA GLY A 80 11.52 16.03 30.20
C GLY A 80 10.54 14.93 29.74
N ALA A 81 9.32 14.88 30.30
CA ALA A 81 8.27 13.98 29.85
C ALA A 81 7.85 14.32 28.41
N LEU A 82 7.97 13.36 27.50
CA LEU A 82 7.59 13.48 26.10
C LEU A 82 6.22 12.85 25.87
N SER A 83 5.33 13.54 25.18
CA SER A 83 3.98 13.05 24.86
C SER A 83 3.53 13.49 23.47
N THR A 84 2.56 12.79 22.88
CA THR A 84 1.91 13.27 21.66
C THR A 84 1.01 14.47 21.96
N ASN A 85 0.80 15.31 20.95
CA ASN A 85 -0.06 16.50 21.00
C ASN A 85 -1.20 16.43 19.98
N SER A 86 -1.05 15.60 18.96
CA SER A 86 -2.12 15.24 18.04
C SER A 86 -2.12 13.74 17.81
N LYS A 87 -3.23 13.23 17.28
CA LYS A 87 -3.27 11.91 16.66
C LYS A 87 -2.22 11.86 15.53
N LEU A 88 -1.52 10.74 15.42
CA LEU A 88 -0.49 10.52 14.40
C LEU A 88 -0.99 9.44 13.47
N ASP A 89 -1.10 9.80 12.20
CA ASP A 89 -1.49 8.94 11.08
C ASP A 89 -0.20 8.65 10.27
N ARG A 90 0.22 7.39 10.24
CA ARG A 90 1.47 6.94 9.63
C ARG A 90 1.37 7.01 8.12
N GLU A 91 0.22 6.73 7.52
CA GLU A 91 -0.02 6.79 6.07
C GLU A 91 0.17 8.22 5.55
N THR A 92 -0.29 9.21 6.33
CA THR A 92 -0.11 10.63 6.01
C THR A 92 1.33 11.10 6.26
N ILE A 93 1.94 10.68 7.37
CA ILE A 93 3.27 11.14 7.79
C ILE A 93 4.40 10.50 6.97
N CYS A 94 4.26 9.22 6.65
CA CYS A 94 5.27 8.38 5.99
C CYS A 94 4.63 7.57 4.84
N PRO A 95 4.12 8.23 3.80
CA PRO A 95 3.41 7.57 2.72
C PRO A 95 4.33 6.59 1.98
N PHE A 96 3.85 5.34 1.82
CA PHE A 96 4.55 4.28 1.10
C PHE A 96 5.94 3.89 1.66
N GLN A 97 6.25 4.23 2.91
CA GLN A 97 7.51 3.89 3.55
C GLN A 97 7.36 2.69 4.50
N LYS A 98 8.18 1.65 4.30
CA LYS A 98 8.24 0.46 5.17
C LYS A 98 8.62 0.77 6.63
N SER A 99 9.27 1.90 6.88
CA SER A 99 9.68 2.32 8.22
C SER A 99 9.40 3.80 8.38
N CYS A 100 8.61 4.15 9.41
CA CYS A 100 8.27 5.52 9.74
C CYS A 100 8.98 5.93 11.04
N VAL A 101 10.00 6.77 10.93
CA VAL A 101 10.80 7.24 12.07
C VAL A 101 10.78 8.76 12.11
N LEU A 102 10.15 9.32 13.14
CA LEU A 102 10.14 10.75 13.42
C LEU A 102 11.36 11.12 14.26
N GLN A 103 12.25 11.92 13.68
CA GLN A 103 13.48 12.38 14.34
C GLN A 103 13.24 13.72 15.03
N LEU A 104 13.31 13.73 16.36
CA LEU A 104 13.22 14.92 17.20
C LEU A 104 14.61 15.27 17.72
N ARG A 105 14.84 16.56 17.93
CA ARG A 105 16.05 17.06 18.58
C ARG A 105 15.67 17.90 19.77
N ILE A 106 16.09 17.48 20.95
CA ILE A 106 15.74 18.07 22.25
C ILE A 106 17.00 18.63 22.90
N GLY A 107 16.88 19.80 23.50
CA GLY A 107 17.95 20.43 24.26
C GLY A 107 17.66 20.30 25.74
N ALA A 108 18.62 19.77 26.48
CA ALA A 108 18.64 19.84 27.93
C ALA A 108 19.57 20.99 28.34
N SER A 109 19.05 22.00 29.03
CA SER A 109 19.80 23.18 29.44
C SER A 109 19.55 23.56 30.89
N SER A 110 20.60 23.82 31.67
CA SER A 110 20.52 24.42 33.01
C SER A 110 21.05 25.86 33.03
N GLY A 111 21.39 26.42 31.87
CA GLY A 111 22.06 27.71 31.71
C GLY A 111 23.59 27.61 31.69
N THR A 112 24.19 26.77 32.53
CA THR A 112 25.65 26.48 32.54
C THR A 112 26.01 25.20 31.80
N PHE A 113 25.05 24.28 31.68
CA PHE A 113 25.17 23.03 30.95
C PHE A 113 24.21 23.02 29.77
N PHE A 114 24.66 22.48 28.63
CA PHE A 114 23.81 22.24 27.47
C PHE A 114 24.18 20.93 26.79
N GLN A 115 23.18 20.08 26.57
CA GLN A 115 23.34 18.82 25.86
C GLN A 115 22.21 18.62 24.83
N PRO A 116 22.55 18.50 23.53
CA PRO A 116 21.59 18.05 22.53
C PRO A 116 21.34 16.53 22.67
N ILE A 117 20.08 16.15 22.48
CA ILE A 117 19.59 14.78 22.55
C ILE A 117 18.78 14.52 21.27
N ASN A 118 19.15 13.49 20.54
CA ASN A 118 18.39 12.98 19.41
C ASN A 118 17.35 11.97 19.92
N VAL A 119 16.11 12.09 19.48
CA VAL A 119 15.06 11.14 19.83
C VAL A 119 14.42 10.63 18.55
N ASN A 120 14.47 9.32 18.36
CA ASN A 120 13.85 8.64 17.23
C ASN A 120 12.57 7.98 17.71
N VAL A 121 11.43 8.46 17.20
CA VAL A 121 10.11 7.87 17.48
C VAL A 121 9.70 7.03 16.28
N THR A 122 9.71 5.72 16.44
CA THR A 122 9.21 4.79 15.43
C THR A 122 7.69 4.69 15.56
N LEU A 123 6.98 5.06 14.48
CA LEU A 123 5.54 4.79 14.36
C LEU A 123 5.34 3.37 13.85
N LYS A 124 4.55 2.61 14.59
CA LYS A 124 4.12 1.26 14.22
C LYS A 124 2.75 1.33 13.60
N ASP A 125 2.67 0.67 12.45
CA ASP A 125 1.49 0.55 11.63
C ASP A 125 0.35 -0.18 12.37
N VAL A 126 -0.87 0.32 12.21
CA VAL A 126 -2.10 -0.31 12.70
C VAL A 126 -2.97 -0.63 11.49
N ASN A 127 -3.67 -1.77 11.49
CA ASN A 127 -4.56 -2.15 10.38
C ASN A 127 -5.85 -1.31 10.37
N ASP A 128 -5.76 -0.03 10.02
CA ASP A 128 -6.84 0.95 10.01
C ASP A 128 -7.24 1.42 8.60
N ASN A 129 -6.52 0.99 7.57
CA ASN A 129 -6.98 1.00 6.19
C ASN A 129 -7.45 -0.39 5.79
N LYS A 130 -8.07 -0.50 4.62
CA LYS A 130 -8.48 -1.77 4.04
C LYS A 130 -8.05 -1.74 2.59
N PRO A 131 -7.88 -2.91 1.93
CA PRO A 131 -7.58 -2.92 0.52
C PRO A 131 -8.67 -2.19 -0.27
N GLU A 132 -8.31 -1.38 -1.25
CA GLU A 132 -9.26 -0.59 -2.05
C GLU A 132 -9.01 -0.77 -3.54
N PHE A 133 -10.06 -1.12 -4.28
CA PHE A 133 -10.05 -1.11 -5.74
C PHE A 133 -10.37 0.28 -6.27
N SER A 134 -9.74 0.69 -7.37
CA SER A 134 -10.03 1.97 -8.02
C SER A 134 -11.45 2.05 -8.62
N GLU A 135 -12.02 0.89 -8.94
CA GLU A 135 -13.35 0.72 -9.56
C GLU A 135 -14.18 -0.23 -8.70
N SER A 136 -15.50 -0.04 -8.64
CA SER A 136 -16.41 -1.00 -7.98
C SER A 136 -16.84 -2.14 -8.91
N SER A 137 -16.73 -1.93 -10.23
CA SER A 137 -17.06 -2.93 -11.23
C SER A 137 -16.31 -2.72 -12.53
N ILE A 138 -15.91 -3.80 -13.19
CA ILE A 138 -15.30 -3.78 -14.53
C ILE A 138 -16.02 -4.75 -15.48
N VAL A 139 -15.84 -4.54 -16.78
CA VAL A 139 -16.28 -5.47 -17.83
C VAL A 139 -15.06 -6.12 -18.45
N LEU A 140 -15.09 -7.44 -18.57
CA LEU A 140 -14.05 -8.22 -19.23
C LEU A 140 -14.65 -8.95 -20.43
N ASN A 141 -14.08 -8.76 -21.62
CA ASN A 141 -14.52 -9.42 -22.84
C ASN A 141 -13.60 -10.61 -23.14
N ILE A 142 -14.20 -11.80 -23.26
CA ILE A 142 -13.48 -13.06 -23.52
C ILE A 142 -14.08 -13.67 -24.78
N PRO A 143 -13.32 -13.92 -25.84
CA PRO A 143 -13.86 -14.61 -27.01
C PRO A 143 -14.09 -16.09 -26.71
N GLU A 144 -15.11 -16.68 -27.32
CA GLU A 144 -15.45 -18.08 -27.04
C GLU A 144 -14.42 -19.08 -27.55
N ASP A 145 -13.64 -18.69 -28.55
CA ASP A 145 -12.49 -19.44 -29.07
C ASP A 145 -11.21 -19.27 -28.23
N ALA A 146 -11.28 -18.59 -27.08
CA ALA A 146 -10.12 -18.39 -26.21
C ALA A 146 -9.54 -19.71 -25.69
N ASP A 147 -8.22 -19.85 -25.82
CA ASP A 147 -7.49 -21.01 -25.31
C ASP A 147 -7.57 -21.11 -23.78
N ILE A 148 -7.72 -22.34 -23.28
CA ILE A 148 -7.57 -22.63 -21.85
C ILE A 148 -6.18 -22.20 -21.38
N ASN A 149 -6.12 -21.63 -20.18
CA ASN A 149 -4.97 -20.99 -19.54
C ASN A 149 -4.65 -19.57 -20.04
N THR A 150 -5.45 -19.00 -20.93
CA THR A 150 -5.36 -17.58 -21.24
C THR A 150 -5.65 -16.75 -19.98
N THR A 151 -4.84 -15.72 -19.77
CA THR A 151 -4.94 -14.82 -18.62
C THR A 151 -5.35 -13.41 -19.06
N TYR A 152 -6.26 -12.82 -18.30
CA TYR A 152 -6.76 -11.48 -18.53
C TYR A 152 -6.39 -10.58 -17.35
N PRO A 153 -5.51 -9.57 -17.54
CA PRO A 153 -5.06 -8.73 -16.45
C PRO A 153 -6.20 -7.87 -15.91
N VAL A 154 -6.23 -7.70 -14.59
CA VAL A 154 -7.15 -6.84 -13.86
C VAL A 154 -6.38 -5.97 -12.88
N ILE A 155 -6.91 -4.78 -12.61
CA ILE A 155 -6.29 -3.87 -11.64
C ILE A 155 -6.51 -4.43 -10.24
N GLY A 156 -5.42 -4.67 -9.52
CA GLY A 156 -5.44 -5.10 -8.13
C GLY A 156 -5.93 -3.98 -7.18
N ALA A 157 -6.35 -4.38 -5.98
CA ALA A 157 -6.56 -3.45 -4.89
C ALA A 157 -5.23 -2.88 -4.38
N VAL A 158 -5.30 -1.71 -3.76
CA VAL A 158 -4.19 -1.06 -3.07
C VAL A 158 -4.55 -0.92 -1.60
N ASP A 159 -3.63 -1.30 -0.72
CA ASP A 159 -3.73 -1.02 0.70
C ASP A 159 -2.70 0.05 1.08
N LYS A 160 -3.09 0.98 1.96
CA LYS A 160 -2.21 2.07 2.40
C LYS A 160 -1.36 1.66 3.60
N ASP A 161 -1.83 0.66 4.36
CA ASP A 161 -1.13 0.10 5.50
C ASP A 161 0.18 -0.53 5.04
N MET A 162 1.22 -0.44 5.88
CA MET A 162 2.58 -0.88 5.56
C MET A 162 3.06 -1.98 6.50
N GLY A 163 3.66 -3.01 5.90
CA GLY A 163 4.30 -4.11 6.62
C GLY A 163 3.64 -5.44 6.32
N ASP A 164 4.40 -6.52 6.51
CA ASP A 164 4.05 -7.87 6.03
C ASP A 164 2.74 -8.44 6.60
N SER A 165 2.19 -7.83 7.66
CA SER A 165 0.97 -8.29 8.34
C SER A 165 -0.25 -7.38 8.20
N ASN A 166 -0.14 -6.13 7.76
CA ASN A 166 -1.31 -5.23 7.69
C ASN A 166 -1.62 -4.80 6.26
N SER A 167 -0.67 -4.91 5.33
CA SER A 167 -0.97 -4.62 3.93
C SER A 167 -1.78 -5.74 3.26
N LEU A 168 -2.27 -5.44 2.05
CA LEU A 168 -2.85 -6.42 1.13
C LEU A 168 -1.96 -7.67 1.02
N LEU A 169 -2.56 -8.85 1.24
CA LEU A 169 -1.83 -10.11 1.28
C LEU A 169 -2.35 -11.11 0.25
N THR A 170 -3.66 -11.23 0.11
CA THR A 170 -4.25 -12.28 -0.74
C THR A 170 -5.44 -11.79 -1.54
N TYR A 171 -5.68 -12.50 -2.63
CA TYR A 171 -6.86 -12.34 -3.46
C TYR A 171 -7.62 -13.66 -3.55
N GLU A 172 -8.94 -13.56 -3.69
CA GLU A 172 -9.85 -14.68 -3.87
C GLU A 172 -10.84 -14.35 -4.98
N LEU A 173 -11.20 -15.35 -5.79
CA LEU A 173 -12.22 -15.22 -6.83
C LEU A 173 -13.46 -15.99 -6.43
N LEU A 174 -14.61 -15.32 -6.40
CA LEU A 174 -15.90 -15.92 -6.03
C LEU A 174 -16.94 -15.73 -7.15
N PRO A 175 -17.90 -16.66 -7.33
CA PRO A 175 -17.83 -18.03 -6.84
C PRO A 175 -16.72 -18.81 -7.53
N ASP A 176 -16.18 -19.85 -6.88
CA ASP A 176 -15.29 -20.81 -7.54
C ASP A 176 -16.12 -21.77 -8.40
N SER A 177 -16.49 -21.33 -9.61
CA SER A 177 -17.26 -22.12 -10.57
C SER A 177 -16.40 -23.12 -11.34
N GLY A 178 -15.08 -23.06 -11.23
CA GLY A 178 -14.14 -23.84 -12.02
C GLY A 178 -13.90 -23.32 -13.46
N THR A 179 -14.78 -22.48 -14.01
CA THR A 179 -14.61 -21.87 -15.36
C THR A 179 -13.52 -20.80 -15.35
N PHE A 180 -13.52 -19.96 -14.31
CA PHE A 180 -12.53 -18.91 -14.11
C PHE A 180 -11.72 -19.20 -12.85
N GLY A 181 -10.45 -18.84 -12.90
CA GLY A 181 -9.54 -18.87 -11.76
C GLY A 181 -8.81 -17.55 -11.60
N LEU A 182 -7.93 -17.52 -10.61
CA LEU A 182 -7.08 -16.39 -10.34
C LEU A 182 -5.62 -16.78 -10.54
N LYS A 183 -4.85 -15.90 -11.18
CA LYS A 183 -3.40 -15.92 -11.16
C LYS A 183 -2.92 -14.56 -10.64
N PHE A 184 -2.11 -14.57 -9.59
CA PHE A 184 -1.47 -13.36 -9.09
C PHE A 184 -0.05 -13.69 -8.69
N ASP A 185 0.88 -12.79 -9.03
CA ASP A 185 2.28 -12.92 -8.67
C ASP A 185 2.64 -11.83 -7.67
N ASP A 186 3.30 -12.26 -6.60
CA ASP A 186 3.79 -11.39 -5.54
C ASP A 186 5.01 -10.62 -6.07
N SER A 187 4.75 -9.55 -6.82
CA SER A 187 5.81 -8.73 -7.38
C SER A 187 6.56 -8.03 -6.24
N LEU A 188 7.88 -8.25 -6.18
CA LEU A 188 8.79 -7.55 -5.25
C LEU A 188 8.72 -6.01 -5.37
N SER A 189 8.07 -5.49 -6.41
CA SER A 189 7.81 -4.06 -6.64
C SER A 189 6.66 -3.48 -5.80
N GLY A 190 5.89 -4.33 -5.08
CA GLY A 190 4.75 -3.91 -4.26
C GLY A 190 3.44 -3.73 -5.03
N ASN A 191 3.45 -3.86 -6.36
CA ASN A 191 2.24 -3.89 -7.19
C ASN A 191 1.92 -5.34 -7.52
N ILE A 192 0.92 -5.92 -6.84
CA ILE A 192 0.47 -7.28 -7.12
C ILE A 192 -0.23 -7.28 -8.48
N GLU A 193 0.36 -7.97 -9.46
CA GLU A 193 -0.28 -8.17 -10.76
C GLU A 193 -1.33 -9.27 -10.61
N VAL A 194 -2.58 -8.93 -10.91
CA VAL A 194 -3.71 -9.86 -10.79
C VAL A 194 -4.27 -10.13 -12.17
N SER A 195 -4.60 -11.39 -12.45
CA SER A 195 -5.21 -11.82 -13.71
C SER A 195 -6.29 -12.87 -13.48
N ILE A 196 -7.36 -12.76 -14.25
CA ILE A 196 -8.38 -13.81 -14.37
C ILE A 196 -7.87 -14.86 -15.34
N LEU A 197 -7.88 -16.12 -14.91
CA LEU A 197 -7.44 -17.28 -15.68
C LEU A 197 -8.65 -18.00 -16.26
N LEU A 198 -8.68 -18.23 -17.56
CA LEU A 198 -9.67 -19.12 -18.18
C LEU A 198 -9.25 -20.58 -17.95
N LYS A 199 -10.06 -21.34 -17.21
CA LYS A 199 -9.78 -22.75 -16.86
C LYS A 199 -10.55 -23.76 -17.70
N GLN A 200 -11.66 -23.35 -18.30
CA GLN A 200 -12.51 -24.18 -19.16
C GLN A 200 -12.92 -23.38 -20.39
N THR A 201 -13.27 -24.07 -21.46
CA THR A 201 -13.86 -23.44 -22.65
C THR A 201 -15.17 -22.73 -22.28
N VAL A 202 -15.43 -21.61 -22.94
CA VAL A 202 -16.69 -20.87 -22.86
C VAL A 202 -17.39 -20.99 -24.20
N ASP A 203 -18.73 -20.95 -24.17
CA ASP A 203 -19.59 -21.07 -25.34
C ASP A 203 -20.68 -20.02 -25.14
N ARG A 204 -20.78 -19.08 -26.08
CA ARG A 204 -21.66 -17.94 -25.96
C ARG A 204 -23.11 -18.33 -26.18
N GLU A 205 -23.39 -19.27 -27.08
CA GLU A 205 -24.72 -19.83 -27.36
C GLU A 205 -25.29 -20.52 -26.12
N VAL A 206 -24.44 -21.12 -25.28
CA VAL A 206 -24.83 -21.69 -23.98
C VAL A 206 -24.94 -20.62 -22.90
N LEU A 207 -23.89 -19.82 -22.68
CA LEU A 207 -23.86 -18.79 -21.64
C LEU A 207 -22.94 -17.62 -22.02
N SER A 208 -23.56 -16.53 -22.47
CA SER A 208 -22.86 -15.32 -22.94
C SER A 208 -22.35 -14.38 -21.83
N ARG A 209 -22.74 -14.58 -20.56
CA ARG A 209 -22.39 -13.66 -19.47
C ARG A 209 -22.10 -14.39 -18.17
N TYR A 210 -21.01 -13.98 -17.52
CA TYR A 210 -20.66 -14.42 -16.18
C TYR A 210 -20.47 -13.22 -15.26
N GLN A 211 -20.68 -13.44 -13.97
CA GLN A 211 -20.39 -12.46 -12.95
C GLN A 211 -19.53 -13.13 -11.88
N VAL A 212 -18.33 -12.60 -11.70
CA VAL A 212 -17.38 -13.06 -10.68
C VAL A 212 -16.96 -11.87 -9.81
N TYR A 213 -16.48 -12.15 -8.61
CA TYR A 213 -16.11 -11.19 -7.59
C TYR A 213 -14.66 -11.42 -7.23
N LEU A 214 -13.82 -10.42 -7.46
CA LEU A 214 -12.45 -10.41 -7.01
C LEU A 214 -12.40 -9.79 -5.61
N VAL A 215 -12.06 -10.59 -4.61
CA VAL A 215 -11.98 -10.17 -3.21
C VAL A 215 -10.52 -9.97 -2.83
N ALA A 216 -10.15 -8.78 -2.38
CA ALA A 216 -8.83 -8.47 -1.84
C ALA A 216 -8.88 -8.52 -0.31
N LYS A 217 -7.88 -9.12 0.34
CA LYS A 217 -7.80 -9.27 1.80
C LYS A 217 -6.44 -8.86 2.32
N ASP A 218 -6.42 -8.04 3.36
CA ASP A 218 -5.21 -7.70 4.10
C ASP A 218 -4.74 -8.87 4.98
N GLY A 219 -3.56 -8.73 5.58
CA GLY A 219 -3.03 -9.69 6.56
C GLY A 219 -3.47 -9.43 8.01
N GLY A 220 -4.24 -8.36 8.25
CA GLY A 220 -4.39 -7.78 9.57
C GLY A 220 -5.26 -8.60 10.53
N THR A 221 -5.32 -8.18 11.79
CA THR A 221 -6.19 -8.79 12.81
C THR A 221 -6.98 -7.71 13.55
N PRO A 222 -8.30 -7.54 13.29
CA PRO A 222 -9.11 -8.32 12.35
C PRO A 222 -8.72 -8.07 10.89
N GLN A 223 -8.88 -9.10 10.05
CA GLN A 223 -8.68 -9.00 8.62
C GLN A 223 -9.77 -8.13 8.00
N ARG A 224 -9.38 -7.23 7.09
CA ARG A 224 -10.31 -6.41 6.31
C ARG A 224 -10.20 -6.78 4.84
N SER A 225 -11.27 -6.48 4.11
CA SER A 225 -11.42 -6.87 2.72
C SER A 225 -12.22 -5.86 1.91
N SER A 226 -12.04 -5.94 0.60
CA SER A 226 -12.86 -5.28 -0.39
C SER A 226 -13.14 -6.21 -1.56
N MET A 227 -14.10 -5.81 -2.40
CA MET A 227 -14.60 -6.63 -3.48
C MET A 227 -14.79 -5.79 -4.74
N LEU A 228 -14.29 -6.30 -5.87
CA LEU A 228 -14.51 -5.80 -7.21
C LEU A 228 -15.46 -6.73 -7.97
N THR A 229 -16.51 -6.17 -8.58
CA THR A 229 -17.43 -6.96 -9.43
C THR A 229 -16.89 -7.03 -10.86
N ILE A 230 -16.69 -8.22 -11.40
CA ILE A 230 -16.21 -8.45 -12.77
C ILE A 230 -17.34 -9.07 -13.58
N ASN A 231 -17.86 -8.29 -14.52
CA ASN A 231 -18.87 -8.75 -15.47
C ASN A 231 -18.16 -9.24 -16.73
N ILE A 232 -18.14 -10.55 -16.93
CA ILE A 232 -17.49 -11.18 -18.08
C ILE A 232 -18.52 -11.32 -19.19
N SER A 233 -18.22 -10.77 -20.36
CA SER A 233 -19.00 -10.94 -21.59
C SER A 233 -18.25 -11.88 -22.52
N VAL A 234 -18.89 -12.98 -22.90
CA VAL A 234 -18.36 -13.85 -23.96
C VAL A 234 -18.66 -13.20 -25.30
N THR A 235 -17.64 -12.98 -26.12
CA THR A 235 -17.80 -12.39 -27.46
C THR A 235 -17.92 -13.48 -28.52
N ASP A 236 -18.88 -13.26 -29.42
CA ASP A 236 -19.25 -14.15 -30.52
C ASP A 236 -18.11 -14.32 -31.53
N ILE A 237 -17.93 -15.56 -31.97
CA ILE A 237 -17.09 -16.01 -33.07
C ILE A 237 -18.01 -16.84 -33.99
N ASN A 238 -17.87 -16.67 -35.30
CA ASN A 238 -18.70 -17.43 -36.24
C ASN A 238 -18.24 -18.90 -36.32
N ASP A 239 -18.69 -19.72 -35.38
CA ASP A 239 -18.38 -21.15 -35.29
C ASP A 239 -19.61 -22.04 -35.57
N ASN A 240 -20.81 -21.45 -35.69
CA ASN A 240 -22.01 -22.14 -36.13
C ASN A 240 -22.30 -21.87 -37.61
N LYS A 241 -22.33 -22.93 -38.42
CA LYS A 241 -22.81 -22.81 -39.82
C LYS A 241 -24.34 -22.84 -39.87
N PRO A 242 -24.97 -22.12 -40.83
CA PRO A 242 -26.41 -22.19 -41.03
C PRO A 242 -26.91 -23.62 -41.26
N ILE A 243 -27.92 -24.05 -40.50
CA ILE A 243 -28.54 -25.37 -40.60
C ILE A 243 -29.93 -25.24 -41.23
N PHE A 244 -30.12 -25.88 -42.37
CA PHE A 244 -31.43 -25.96 -43.03
C PHE A 244 -32.42 -26.81 -42.22
N SER A 245 -33.70 -26.42 -42.25
CA SER A 245 -34.77 -27.14 -41.52
C SER A 245 -34.97 -28.61 -41.93
N ARG A 246 -34.55 -28.97 -43.16
CA ARG A 246 -34.58 -30.34 -43.70
C ARG A 246 -33.29 -30.63 -44.45
N LYS A 247 -32.86 -31.89 -44.43
CA LYS A 247 -31.70 -32.38 -45.21
C LYS A 247 -31.99 -32.47 -46.71
N GLN A 248 -33.25 -32.67 -47.08
CA GLN A 248 -33.72 -32.76 -48.47
C GLN A 248 -35.11 -32.12 -48.59
N TYR A 249 -35.34 -31.43 -49.69
CA TYR A 249 -36.63 -30.85 -50.04
C TYR A 249 -37.08 -31.42 -51.39
N ASP A 250 -38.00 -32.36 -51.35
CA ASP A 250 -38.61 -32.92 -52.56
C ASP A 250 -39.93 -32.19 -52.84
N ILE A 251 -40.06 -31.64 -54.04
CA ILE A 251 -41.27 -30.96 -54.49
C ILE A 251 -41.63 -31.45 -55.89
N THR A 252 -42.91 -31.45 -56.22
CA THR A 252 -43.39 -31.67 -57.58
C THR A 252 -44.05 -30.40 -58.08
N VAL A 253 -43.63 -29.91 -59.24
CA VAL A 253 -44.16 -28.68 -59.86
C VAL A 253 -44.88 -29.05 -61.16
N PRO A 254 -46.13 -28.60 -61.37
CA PRO A 254 -46.82 -28.76 -62.65
C PRO A 254 -46.10 -28.03 -63.78
N GLU A 255 -46.11 -28.62 -64.98
CA GLU A 255 -45.43 -28.05 -66.16
C GLU A 255 -46.09 -26.74 -66.67
N ASP A 256 -47.36 -26.53 -66.35
CA ASP A 256 -48.20 -25.41 -66.80
C ASP A 256 -48.26 -24.24 -65.79
N ILE A 257 -47.33 -24.19 -64.82
CA ILE A 257 -47.28 -23.14 -63.80
C ILE A 257 -47.03 -21.75 -64.42
N SER A 258 -47.82 -20.74 -64.03
CA SER A 258 -47.70 -19.37 -64.52
C SER A 258 -46.52 -18.62 -63.88
N VAL A 259 -45.97 -17.59 -64.54
CA VAL A 259 -44.81 -16.82 -64.04
C VAL A 259 -45.23 -15.37 -63.72
N PRO A 260 -44.85 -14.81 -62.55
CA PRO A 260 -44.01 -15.39 -61.49
C PRO A 260 -44.79 -16.21 -60.45
N ASN A 261 -44.25 -17.37 -60.04
CA ASN A 261 -44.77 -18.18 -58.93
C ASN A 261 -43.64 -18.61 -57.98
N LYS A 262 -43.93 -18.55 -56.66
CA LYS A 262 -42.99 -19.00 -55.62
C LYS A 262 -43.10 -20.51 -55.46
N ILE A 263 -42.02 -21.21 -55.79
CA ILE A 263 -41.98 -22.67 -55.85
C ILE A 263 -41.67 -23.31 -54.48
N LEU A 264 -40.72 -22.75 -53.73
CA LEU A 264 -40.32 -23.26 -52.42
C LEU A 264 -39.83 -22.10 -51.55
N ASN A 265 -40.07 -22.21 -50.24
CA ASN A 265 -39.44 -21.36 -49.23
C ASN A 265 -38.57 -22.24 -48.34
N ILE A 266 -37.28 -21.96 -48.29
CA ILE A 266 -36.34 -22.69 -47.46
C ILE A 266 -35.85 -21.76 -46.36
N THR A 267 -35.78 -22.27 -45.14
CA THR A 267 -35.22 -21.57 -43.98
C THR A 267 -34.01 -22.32 -43.45
N ALA A 268 -32.96 -21.58 -43.13
CA ALA A 268 -31.82 -22.03 -42.34
C ALA A 268 -31.77 -21.20 -41.05
N VAL A 269 -31.30 -21.82 -39.97
CA VAL A 269 -31.05 -21.16 -38.69
C VAL A 269 -29.55 -21.17 -38.47
N ASP A 270 -29.01 -19.99 -38.17
CA ASP A 270 -27.67 -19.79 -37.67
C ASP A 270 -27.77 -19.43 -36.19
N HIS A 271 -26.89 -19.99 -35.37
CA HIS A 271 -26.90 -19.78 -33.92
C HIS A 271 -25.96 -18.66 -33.47
N ASP A 272 -25.07 -18.20 -34.36
CA ASP A 272 -24.24 -17.00 -34.16
C ASP A 272 -25.10 -15.71 -34.19
N ALA A 273 -24.58 -14.58 -33.68
CA ALA A 273 -25.34 -13.33 -33.52
C ALA A 273 -25.11 -12.22 -34.55
#